data_AF-A0A441URK3-F1
#
_entry.id   AF-A0A441URK3-F1
#
_cell.length_a   1.000
_cell.length_b   1.000
_cell.length_c   1.000
_cell.angle_alpha   90.00
_cell.angle_beta   90.00
_cell.angle_gamma   90.00
#
_symmetry.space_group_name_H-M   'P 1'
#
loop_
_entity.id
_entity.type
_entity.pdbx_description
1 polymer ?
#
loop_
_entity_poly.entity_id
_entity_poly.type
_entity_poly.pdbx_seq_one_letter_code
_entity_poly.pdbx_strand_id
1 'polypeptide(L)' 'MPTIYNKRQDSEGLWEVYDEESEEAVIVDGLPLSGLDEIEADEAIRKLERGEVTSDNIPPTAQSGWPPPKDGM' A
#
# COMPACT_ATOMS: atom_id res chain seq x y z
N MET A 1 -6.30 -11.97 -0.95
CA MET A 1 -6.91 -11.54 -2.22
C MET A 1 -5.86 -10.71 -2.96
N PRO A 2 -5.90 -10.51 -4.29
CA PRO A 2 -5.00 -9.55 -4.91
C PRO A 2 -5.27 -8.17 -4.30
N THR A 3 -4.21 -7.48 -3.88
CA THR A 3 -4.30 -6.10 -3.36
C THR A 3 -4.78 -5.19 -4.48
N ILE A 4 -5.81 -4.39 -4.22
CA ILE A 4 -6.40 -3.46 -5.20
C ILE A 4 -5.95 -2.07 -4.81
N TYR A 5 -5.20 -1.42 -5.71
CA TYR A 5 -4.71 -0.06 -5.50
C TYR A 5 -5.57 0.93 -6.26
N ASN A 6 -5.91 2.04 -5.62
CA ASN A 6 -6.72 3.10 -6.21
C ASN A 6 -6.12 4.47 -5.87
N LYS A 7 -6.58 5.54 -6.52
CA LYS A 7 -6.10 6.91 -6.27
C LYS A 7 -7.25 7.85 -5.95
N ARG A 8 -7.02 8.76 -5.02
CA ARG A 8 -7.96 9.83 -4.64
C ARG A 8 -7.24 11.17 -4.64
N GLN A 9 -8.00 12.23 -4.92
CA GLN A 9 -7.50 13.60 -4.87
C GLN A 9 -7.83 14.22 -3.52
N ASP A 10 -6.86 14.91 -2.92
CA ASP A 10 -7.02 15.59 -1.63
C ASP A 10 -7.53 17.03 -1.81
N SER A 11 -7.71 17.75 -0.68
CA SER A 11 -8.23 19.12 -0.67
C SER A 11 -7.30 20.17 -1.30
N GLU A 12 -6.00 19.87 -1.37
CA GLU A 12 -4.97 20.66 -2.03
C GLU A 12 -4.88 20.37 -3.54
N GLY A 13 -5.64 19.37 -4.01
CA GLY A 13 -5.67 18.96 -5.41
C GLY A 13 -4.55 18.00 -5.80
N LEU A 14 -3.78 17.48 -4.85
CA LEU A 14 -2.76 16.46 -5.08
C LEU A 14 -3.39 15.07 -5.00
N TRP A 15 -2.69 14.09 -5.57
CA TRP A 15 -3.13 12.71 -5.64
C TRP A 15 -2.43 11.85 -4.60
N GLU A 16 -3.20 10.93 -4.02
CA GLU A 16 -2.73 9.90 -3.11
C GLU A 16 -3.16 8.53 -3.64
N VAL A 17 -2.23 7.58 -3.62
CA VAL A 17 -2.50 6.17 -3.90
C VAL A 17 -2.78 5.46 -2.58
N TYR A 18 -3.90 4.74 -2.52
CA TYR A 18 -4.34 4.01 -1.33
C TYR A 18 -4.69 2.55 -1.68
N ASP A 19 -4.59 1.68 -0.67
CA ASP A 19 -5.10 0.32 -0.73
C ASP A 19 -6.62 0.35 -0.54
N GLU A 20 -7.38 -0.19 -1.50
CA GLU A 20 -8.84 -0.16 -1.47
C GLU A 20 -9.41 -1.06 -0.35
N GLU A 21 -8.68 -2.10 0.08
CA GLU A 21 -9.11 -2.99 1.16
C GLU A 21 -9.00 -2.32 2.54
N SER A 22 -7.92 -1.59 2.79
CA SER A 22 -7.60 -0.96 4.08
C SER A 22 -7.98 0.53 4.14
N GLU A 23 -8.25 1.15 2.99
CA GLU A 23 -8.46 2.60 2.82
C GLU A 23 -7.25 3.47 3.23
N GLU A 24 -6.08 2.85 3.38
CA GLU A 24 -4.83 3.47 3.84
C GLU A 24 -3.91 3.86 2.67
N ALA A 25 -3.18 4.96 2.83
CA ALA A 25 -2.20 5.41 1.85
C ALA A 25 -1.11 4.36 1.66
N VAL A 26 -0.75 4.09 0.41
CA VAL A 26 0.26 3.08 0.10
C VAL A 26 1.64 3.58 0.46
N ILE A 27 2.35 2.82 1.30
CA ILE A 27 3.75 3.11 1.65
C ILE A 27 4.68 2.29 0.75
N VAL A 28 5.69 2.93 0.18
CA VAL A 28 6.79 2.30 -0.57
C VAL A 28 8.10 2.85 -0.04
N ASP A 29 9.03 1.97 0.34
CA ASP A 29 10.34 2.35 0.91
C ASP A 29 10.21 3.27 2.15
N GLY A 30 9.15 3.08 2.94
CA GLY A 30 8.86 3.91 4.11
C GLY A 30 8.28 5.30 3.80
N LEU A 31 8.00 5.61 2.53
CA LEU A 31 7.38 6.87 2.11
C LEU A 31 5.95 6.64 1.62
N PRO A 32 4.96 7.44 2.08
CA PRO A 32 3.60 7.35 1.56
C PRO A 32 3.55 7.89 0.13
N LEU A 33 2.80 7.21 -0.74
CA LEU A 33 2.49 7.64 -2.10
C LEU A 33 1.38 8.70 -2.10
N SER A 34 1.65 9.83 -1.43
CA SER A 34 0.75 10.97 -1.32
C SER A 34 1.42 12.26 -1.76
N GLY A 35 0.62 13.29 -2.09
CA GLY A 35 1.14 14.56 -2.59
C GLY A 35 1.69 14.49 -4.01
N LEU A 36 1.21 13.52 -4.80
CA LEU A 36 1.66 13.25 -6.17
C LEU A 36 0.84 14.03 -7.19
N ASP A 37 1.39 14.25 -8.38
CA ASP A 37 0.57 14.62 -9.54
C ASP A 37 -0.25 13.43 -10.07
N GLU A 38 -1.29 13.68 -10.86
CA GLU A 38 -2.18 12.62 -11.40
C GLU A 38 -1.40 11.54 -12.16
N ILE A 39 -0.41 11.97 -12.95
CA ILE A 39 0.44 11.09 -13.77
C ILE A 39 1.31 10.23 -12.87
N GLU A 40 1.92 10.80 -11.84
CA GLU A 40 2.77 10.08 -10.89
C GLU A 40 1.97 9.02 -10.12
N ALA A 41 0.76 9.37 -9.67
CA ALA A 41 -0.15 8.43 -9.02
C ALA A 41 -0.55 7.27 -9.95
N ASP A 42 -0.81 7.56 -11.24
CA ASP A 42 -1.12 6.53 -12.23
C ASP A 42 0.06 5.59 -12.47
N GLU A 43 1.27 6.14 -12.62
CA GLU A 43 2.48 5.35 -12.77
C GLU A 43 2.77 4.49 -11.54
N ALA A 44 2.54 5.03 -10.34
CA ALA A 44 2.74 4.29 -9.10
C ALA A 44 1.79 3.07 -9.01
N ILE A 45 0.50 3.25 -9.33
CA ILE A 45 -0.46 2.13 -9.40
C ILE A 45 0.01 1.08 -10.40
N ARG A 46 0.40 1.48 -11.63
CA ARG A 46 0.88 0.52 -12.64
C ARG A 46 2.11 -0.26 -12.18
N LYS A 47 3.06 0.41 -11.50
CA LYS A 47 4.25 -0.25 -10.95
C LYS A 47 3.90 -1.26 -9.86
N LEU A 48 2.93 -0.93 -9.00
CA LEU A 48 2.41 -1.82 -7.97
C LEU A 48 1.70 -3.04 -8.57
N GLU A 49 0.82 -2.83 -9.55
CA GLU A 49 0.10 -3.90 -10.26
C GLU A 49 1.04 -4.84 -11.02
N ARG A 50 2.14 -4.30 -11.58
CA ARG A 50 3.18 -5.08 -12.27
C ARG A 50 4.16 -5.76 -11.32
N GLY A 51 4.13 -5.43 -10.03
CA GLY A 51 5.11 -5.90 -9.04
C GLY A 51 6.52 -5.34 -9.25
N GLU A 52 6.64 -4.19 -9.93
CA GLU A 52 7.92 -3.46 -10.07
C GLU A 52 8.32 -2.77 -8.76
N VAL A 53 7.33 -2.43 -7.94
CA VAL A 53 7.50 -1.93 -6.57
C VAL A 53 6.61 -2.74 -5.62
N THR A 54 7.08 -2.95 -4.40
CA THR A 54 6.34 -3.66 -3.35
C THR A 54 5.88 -2.65 -2.31
N SER A 55 4.60 -2.70 -1.97
CA SER A 55 4.07 -1.91 -0.87
C SER A 55 4.55 -2.47 0.48
N ASP A 56 4.86 -1.57 1.41
CA ASP A 56 5.23 -1.87 2.80
C ASP A 56 4.00 -1.96 3.70
N ASN A 57 2.80 -1.69 3.17
CA ASN A 57 1.56 -1.86 3.92
C ASN A 57 1.47 -3.31 4.38
N ILE A 58 1.51 -3.52 5.69
CA ILE A 58 1.28 -4.84 6.25
C ILE A 58 -0.23 -5.04 6.25
N PRO A 59 -0.81 -5.86 5.36
CA PRO A 59 -2.24 -6.09 5.42
C PRO A 59 -2.59 -6.70 6.78
N PRO A 60 -3.75 -6.38 7.37
CA PRO A 60 -4.14 -6.92 8.67
C PRO A 60 -4.16 -8.47 8.68
N THR A 61 -4.31 -9.08 7.51
CA THR A 61 -4.25 -10.54 7.30
C THR A 61 -2.83 -11.13 7.42
N ALA A 62 -1.77 -10.35 7.14
CA ALA A 62 -0.38 -10.77 7.37
C ALA A 62 0.01 -10.77 8.87
N GLN A 63 -0.76 -10.06 9.70
CA GLN A 63 -0.53 -9.98 11.14
C GLN A 63 -0.95 -11.27 11.91
N SER A 64 -1.70 -12.18 11.27
CA SER A 64 -2.14 -13.46 11.88
C SER A 64 -1.18 -14.64 11.67
N GLY A 65 -0.02 -14.42 11.04
CA GLY A 65 0.87 -15.49 10.57
C GLY A 65 2.12 -15.80 11.41
N TRP A 66 2.27 -15.27 12.63
CA TRP A 66 3.40 -15.64 13.51
C TRP A 66 3.09 -16.93 14.30
N PRO A 67 3.82 -18.06 14.13
CA PRO A 67 3.64 -19.23 14.98
C PRO A 67 4.46 -19.11 16.30
N PRO A 68 4.19 -19.99 17.29
CA PRO A 68 4.06 -19.66 18.71
C PRO A 68 5.40 -19.59 19.47
N PRO A 69 5.43 -19.08 20.71
CA PRO A 69 6.51 -19.46 21.62
C PRO A 69 6.44 -20.97 21.82
N LYS A 70 7.41 -21.66 21.23
CA LYS A 70 7.85 -22.98 21.66
C LYS A 70 8.41 -22.86 23.07
N ASP A 71 7.55 -22.98 24.08
CA ASP A 71 8.00 -23.31 25.42
C ASP A 71 8.46 -24.77 25.41
N GLY A 72 9.79 -24.91 25.38
CA GLY A 72 10.47 -26.18 25.50
C GLY A 72 10.26 -26.74 26.91
N MET A 73 9.93 -28.03 26.95
CA MET A 73 10.02 -28.86 28.15
C MET A 73 11.17 -29.85 27.98
#